data_AF-G4NN57-F1
#
_entry.id   AF-G4NN57-F1
#
_cell.length_a   1.000
_cell.length_b   1.000
_cell.length_c   1.000
_cell.angle_alpha   90.00
_cell.angle_beta   90.00
_cell.angle_gamma   90.00
#
_symmetry.space_group_name_H-M   'P 1'
#
loop_
_entity.id
_entity.type
_entity.pdbx_description
1 polymer ?
#
loop_
_entity_poly.entity_id
_entity_poly.type
_entity_poly.pdbx_seq_one_letter_code
_entity_poly.pdbx_strand_id
1 'polypeptide(L)'
;MVRYPLEPVLSIKKDRVDRAEKVVKEKRRLLELEQEKLRERESERDKVKNHYMQKIRQLREQLDDGTTSDAILKMKAYIKVVAIQLSEEEEKVNEQKENVLAAAKELERAEVELTKRRKEEEKTRLHKEEWMKEALKEEARQEEKEQDEMGQLLHQLHKQKQRESGEN
;
A
#
# COMPACT_ATOMS: atom_id res chain seq x y z
N MET A 1 -31.99 20.39 -1.62
CA MET A 1 -30.83 20.00 -0.79
C MET A 1 -29.58 20.58 -1.40
N VAL A 2 -28.93 21.52 -0.71
CA VAL A 2 -27.65 22.08 -1.15
C VAL A 2 -26.59 20.97 -1.05
N ARG A 3 -26.07 20.53 -2.19
CA ARG A 3 -24.99 19.52 -2.23
C ARG A 3 -23.65 20.21 -2.08
N TYR A 4 -22.69 19.53 -1.45
CA TYR A 4 -21.34 20.04 -1.29
C TYR A 4 -20.72 20.38 -2.65
N PRO A 5 -20.23 21.62 -2.88
CA PRO A 5 -19.72 22.03 -4.18
C PRO A 5 -18.53 21.19 -4.69
N LEU A 6 -17.71 20.65 -3.78
CA LEU A 6 -16.56 19.81 -4.12
C LEU A 6 -16.85 18.30 -3.98
N GLU A 7 -18.13 17.89 -4.03
CA GLU A 7 -18.49 16.47 -4.01
C GLU A 7 -17.81 15.64 -5.13
N PRO A 8 -17.69 16.14 -6.39
CA PRO A 8 -16.97 15.41 -7.43
C PRO A 8 -15.49 15.17 -7.08
N VAL A 9 -14.86 16.15 -6.41
CA VAL A 9 -13.46 16.04 -5.98
C VAL A 9 -13.31 14.99 -4.88
N LEU A 10 -14.26 14.93 -3.93
CA LEU A 10 -14.28 13.89 -2.91
C LEU A 10 -14.47 12.50 -3.52
N SER A 11 -15.39 12.36 -4.49
CA SER A 11 -15.60 11.10 -5.22
C SER A 11 -14.32 10.64 -5.92
N ILE A 12 -13.67 11.53 -6.67
CA ILE A 12 -12.40 11.21 -7.37
C ILE A 12 -11.32 10.79 -6.36
N LYS A 13 -11.25 11.43 -5.19
CA LYS A 13 -10.26 11.11 -4.16
C LYS A 13 -10.51 9.74 -3.53
N LYS A 14 -11.77 9.37 -3.28
CA LYS A 14 -12.14 8.01 -2.85
C LYS A 14 -11.73 6.98 -3.89
N ASP A 15 -12.06 7.20 -5.16
CA ASP A 15 -11.65 6.28 -6.23
C ASP A 15 -10.12 6.17 -6.35
N ARG A 16 -9.38 7.25 -6.06
CA ARG A 16 -7.91 7.22 -6.05
C ARG A 16 -7.36 6.42 -4.87
N VAL A 17 -8.01 6.44 -3.71
CA VAL A 17 -7.66 5.57 -2.57
C VAL A 17 -7.91 4.12 -2.96
N ASP A 18 -9.08 3.79 -3.50
CA ASP A 18 -9.42 2.41 -3.91
C ASP A 18 -8.45 1.85 -4.95
N ARG A 19 -8.07 2.68 -5.94
CA ARG A 19 -7.04 2.31 -6.91
C ARG A 19 -5.68 2.07 -6.25
N ALA A 20 -5.28 2.93 -5.31
CA ALA A 20 -4.02 2.77 -4.60
C ALA A 20 -4.02 1.50 -3.73
N GLU A 21 -5.13 1.17 -3.07
CA GLU A 21 -5.28 -0.08 -2.30
C GLU A 21 -5.15 -1.31 -3.19
N LYS A 22 -5.77 -1.29 -4.38
CA LYS A 22 -5.61 -2.35 -5.37
C LYS A 22 -4.17 -2.51 -5.83
N VAL A 23 -3.45 -1.39 -6.02
CA VAL A 23 -2.02 -1.41 -6.39
C VAL A 23 -1.18 -2.00 -5.26
N VAL A 24 -1.39 -1.60 -4.00
CA VAL A 24 -0.68 -2.18 -2.85
C VAL A 24 -0.91 -3.68 -2.75
N LYS A 25 -2.16 -4.14 -2.93
CA LYS A 25 -2.50 -5.56 -2.94
C LYS A 25 -1.75 -6.33 -4.04
N GLU A 26 -1.69 -5.77 -5.25
CA GLU A 26 -0.96 -6.40 -6.36
C GLU A 26 0.56 -6.40 -6.11
N LYS A 27 1.13 -5.31 -5.61
CA LYS A 27 2.56 -5.25 -5.26
C LYS A 27 2.93 -6.24 -4.16
N ARG A 28 2.07 -6.46 -3.17
CA ARG A 28 2.25 -7.49 -2.15
C ARG A 28 2.21 -8.89 -2.75
N ARG A 29 1.30 -9.15 -3.70
CA ARG A 29 1.25 -10.43 -4.44
C ARG A 29 2.52 -10.67 -5.25
N LEU A 30 3.03 -9.64 -5.93
CA LEU A 30 4.29 -9.73 -6.69
C LEU A 30 5.49 -10.01 -5.76
N LEU A 31 5.55 -9.36 -4.60
CA LEU A 31 6.60 -9.63 -3.61
C LEU A 31 6.56 -11.09 -3.14
N GLU A 32 5.37 -11.63 -2.83
CA GLU A 32 5.23 -13.03 -2.42
C GLU A 32 5.69 -13.99 -3.52
N LEU A 33 5.36 -13.70 -4.79
CA LEU A 33 5.81 -14.52 -5.93
C LEU A 33 7.34 -14.52 -6.06
N GLU A 34 7.98 -13.36 -5.89
CA GLU A 34 9.44 -13.28 -5.94
C GLU A 34 10.11 -13.96 -4.74
N GLN A 35 9.47 -13.92 -3.56
CA GLN A 35 9.92 -14.68 -2.39
C GLN A 35 9.77 -16.19 -2.57
N GLU A 36 8.71 -16.65 -3.23
CA GLU A 36 8.53 -18.05 -3.58
C GLU A 36 9.63 -18.54 -4.53
N LYS A 37 9.91 -17.78 -5.59
CA LYS A 37 11.04 -18.06 -6.49
C LYS A 37 12.38 -18.06 -5.75
N LEU A 38 12.57 -17.16 -4.78
CA LEU A 38 13.79 -17.16 -3.96
C LEU A 38 13.92 -18.47 -3.16
N ARG A 39 12.83 -18.93 -2.52
CA ARG A 39 12.81 -20.21 -1.80
C ARG A 39 13.15 -21.39 -2.72
N GLU A 40 12.64 -21.40 -3.95
CA GLU A 40 13.00 -22.42 -4.93
C GLU A 40 14.49 -22.38 -5.29
N ARG A 41 15.04 -21.19 -5.58
CA ARG A 41 16.47 -21.05 -5.92
C ARG A 41 17.37 -21.44 -4.72
N GLU A 42 17.00 -21.06 -3.51
CA GLU A 42 17.72 -21.46 -2.29
C GLU A 42 17.68 -22.97 -2.09
N SER A 43 16.55 -23.63 -2.38
CA SER A 43 16.43 -25.09 -2.32
C SER A 43 17.36 -25.78 -3.32
N GLU A 44 17.42 -25.31 -4.57
CA GLU A 44 18.34 -25.87 -5.57
C GLU A 44 19.80 -25.66 -5.18
N ARG A 45 20.16 -24.46 -4.69
CA ARG A 45 21.49 -24.18 -4.13
C ARG A 45 21.82 -25.14 -3.00
N ASP A 46 20.91 -25.37 -2.08
CA ASP A 46 21.12 -26.25 -0.92
C ASP A 46 21.32 -27.71 -1.34
N LYS A 47 20.66 -28.20 -2.40
CA LYS A 47 20.94 -29.53 -2.96
C LYS A 47 22.38 -29.63 -3.48
N VAL A 48 22.85 -28.65 -4.24
CA VAL A 48 24.22 -28.61 -4.77
C VAL A 48 25.23 -28.48 -3.63
N LYS A 49 24.94 -27.65 -2.62
CA LYS A 49 25.78 -27.50 -1.42
C LYS A 49 25.88 -28.82 -0.64
N ASN A 50 24.77 -29.52 -0.46
CA ASN A 50 24.77 -30.83 0.19
C ASN A 50 25.57 -31.85 -0.62
N HIS A 51 25.44 -31.84 -1.95
CA HIS A 51 26.26 -32.69 -2.83
C HIS A 51 27.76 -32.39 -2.69
N TYR A 52 28.14 -31.11 -2.67
CA TYR A 52 29.51 -30.67 -2.42
C TYR A 52 30.05 -31.17 -1.08
N MET A 53 29.28 -31.00 0.00
CA MET A 53 29.66 -31.49 1.33
C MET A 53 29.79 -33.02 1.38
N GLN A 54 28.92 -33.75 0.70
CA GLN A 54 29.02 -35.22 0.58
C GLN A 54 30.31 -35.63 -0.12
N LYS A 55 30.68 -34.97 -1.22
CA LYS A 55 31.92 -35.27 -1.96
C LYS A 55 33.18 -34.97 -1.13
N ILE A 56 33.15 -33.91 -0.32
CA ILE A 56 34.22 -33.62 0.63
C ILE A 56 34.32 -34.70 1.72
N ARG A 57 33.19 -35.14 2.29
CA ARG A 57 33.17 -36.22 3.29
C ARG A 57 33.70 -37.52 2.72
N GLN A 58 33.26 -37.91 1.53
CA GLN A 58 33.77 -39.09 0.81
C GLN A 58 35.29 -39.01 0.61
N LEU A 59 35.83 -37.85 0.23
CA LEU A 59 37.28 -37.68 0.14
C LEU A 59 37.97 -37.82 1.50
N ARG A 60 37.40 -37.25 2.56
CA ARG A 60 37.97 -37.34 3.91
C ARG A 60 38.01 -38.78 4.41
N GLU A 61 36.94 -39.53 4.27
CA GLU A 61 36.88 -40.96 4.61
C GLU A 61 37.95 -41.75 3.85
N GLN A 62 38.12 -41.51 2.54
CA GLN A 62 39.17 -42.18 1.76
C GLN A 62 40.60 -41.78 2.17
N LEU A 63 40.79 -40.57 2.69
CA LEU A 63 42.09 -40.15 3.23
C LEU A 63 42.38 -40.85 4.56
N ASP A 64 41.37 -41.01 5.41
CA ASP A 64 41.49 -41.70 6.70
C ASP A 64 41.78 -43.21 6.51
N ASP A 65 41.22 -43.83 5.46
CA ASP A 65 41.46 -45.22 5.09
C ASP A 65 42.84 -45.47 4.42
N GLY A 66 43.58 -44.42 4.05
CA GLY A 66 44.90 -44.54 3.42
C GLY A 66 44.86 -44.89 1.93
N THR A 67 44.25 -44.04 1.11
CA THR A 67 44.12 -44.23 -0.35
C THR A 67 45.37 -43.84 -1.18
N THR A 68 45.31 -44.06 -2.50
CA THR A 68 46.37 -43.73 -3.46
C THR A 68 46.30 -42.27 -3.95
N SER A 69 47.45 -41.72 -4.36
CA SER A 69 47.57 -40.34 -4.87
C SER A 69 46.63 -40.05 -6.05
N ASP A 70 46.49 -41.01 -6.99
CA ASP A 70 45.66 -40.85 -8.19
C ASP A 70 44.16 -40.73 -7.85
N ALA A 71 43.69 -41.48 -6.86
CA ALA A 71 42.31 -41.41 -6.39
C ALA A 71 42.01 -40.04 -5.77
N ILE A 72 42.96 -39.49 -4.99
CA ILE A 72 42.86 -38.16 -4.37
C ILE A 72 42.78 -37.07 -5.44
N LEU A 73 43.64 -37.13 -6.46
CA LEU A 73 43.66 -36.15 -7.55
C LEU A 73 42.35 -36.17 -8.35
N LYS A 74 41.83 -37.36 -8.66
CA LYS A 74 40.54 -37.53 -9.35
C LYS A 74 39.39 -36.94 -8.54
N MET A 75 39.32 -37.24 -7.24
CA MET A 75 38.25 -36.73 -6.37
C MET A 75 38.35 -35.21 -6.18
N LYS A 76 39.56 -34.65 -6.04
CA LYS A 76 39.78 -33.20 -6.01
C LYS A 76 39.32 -32.52 -7.30
N ALA A 77 39.55 -33.11 -8.46
CA ALA A 77 39.06 -32.57 -9.73
C ALA A 77 37.52 -32.50 -9.76
N TYR A 78 36.84 -33.56 -9.32
CA TYR A 78 35.38 -33.57 -9.19
C TYR A 78 34.87 -32.51 -8.19
N ILE A 79 35.49 -32.39 -7.02
CA ILE A 79 35.11 -31.39 -6.01
C ILE A 79 35.21 -29.97 -6.58
N LYS A 80 36.23 -29.68 -7.40
CA LYS A 80 36.36 -28.38 -8.08
C LYS A 80 35.21 -28.10 -9.05
N VAL A 81 34.78 -29.10 -9.81
CA VAL A 81 33.62 -28.97 -10.72
C VAL A 81 32.34 -28.66 -9.94
N VAL A 82 32.10 -29.38 -8.84
CA VAL A 82 30.93 -29.14 -7.98
C VAL A 82 31.01 -27.78 -7.27
N ALA A 83 32.21 -27.30 -6.93
CA ALA A 83 32.39 -25.96 -6.36
C ALA A 83 31.99 -24.86 -7.35
N ILE A 84 32.30 -25.02 -8.64
CA ILE A 84 31.88 -24.09 -9.70
C ILE A 84 30.34 -24.07 -9.79
N GLN A 85 29.71 -25.25 -9.85
CA GLN A 85 28.24 -25.36 -9.85
C GLN A 85 27.61 -24.69 -8.63
N LEU A 86 28.21 -24.85 -7.44
CA LEU A 86 27.73 -24.18 -6.23
C LEU A 86 27.83 -22.65 -6.36
N SER A 87 28.94 -22.13 -6.90
CA SER A 87 29.08 -20.68 -7.13
C SER A 87 28.08 -20.13 -8.14
N GLU A 88 27.76 -20.89 -9.20
CA GLU A 88 26.74 -20.52 -10.19
C GLU A 88 25.33 -20.49 -9.55
N GLU A 89 25.00 -21.45 -8.69
CA GLU A 89 23.72 -21.44 -7.96
C GLU A 89 23.65 -20.32 -6.91
N GLU A 90 24.76 -19.99 -6.25
CA GLU A 90 24.81 -18.85 -5.34
C GLU A 90 24.60 -17.52 -6.06
N GLU A 91 25.13 -17.37 -7.28
CA GLU A 91 24.88 -16.18 -8.09
C GLU A 91 23.41 -16.05 -8.47
N LYS A 92 22.75 -17.14 -8.91
CA LYS A 92 21.30 -17.15 -9.18
C LYS A 92 20.46 -16.77 -7.96
N VAL A 93 20.88 -17.21 -6.77
CA VAL A 93 20.22 -16.81 -5.52
C VAL A 93 20.41 -15.31 -5.25
N ASN A 94 21.61 -14.77 -5.50
CA ASN A 94 21.89 -13.35 -5.32
C ASN A 94 21.07 -12.48 -6.30
N GLU A 95 21.02 -12.84 -7.58
CA GLU A 95 20.16 -12.18 -8.58
C GLU A 95 18.70 -12.18 -8.13
N GLN A 96 18.20 -13.31 -7.61
CA GLN A 96 16.82 -13.39 -7.13
C GLN A 96 16.58 -12.56 -5.86
N LYS A 97 17.58 -12.42 -4.97
CA LYS A 97 17.50 -11.50 -3.82
C LYS A 97 17.39 -10.04 -4.26
N GLU A 98 18.07 -9.65 -5.33
CA GLU A 98 17.93 -8.30 -5.90
C GLU A 98 16.50 -8.07 -6.43
N ASN A 99 15.91 -9.06 -7.09
CA ASN A 99 14.51 -8.99 -7.55
C ASN A 99 13.54 -8.83 -6.37
N VAL A 100 13.72 -9.61 -5.29
CA VAL A 100 12.92 -9.50 -4.07
C VAL A 100 13.08 -8.12 -3.43
N LEU A 101 14.32 -7.59 -3.37
CA LEU A 101 14.59 -6.26 -2.84
C LEU A 101 13.92 -5.16 -3.67
N ALA A 102 13.96 -5.27 -5.00
CA ALA A 102 13.28 -4.34 -5.89
C ALA A 102 11.76 -4.38 -5.69
N ALA A 103 11.17 -5.58 -5.62
CA ALA A 103 9.74 -5.76 -5.34
C ALA A 103 9.32 -5.21 -3.96
N ALA A 104 10.17 -5.38 -2.94
CA ALA A 104 9.93 -4.85 -1.60
C ALA A 104 9.93 -3.31 -1.59
N LYS A 105 10.91 -2.68 -2.26
CA LYS A 105 10.94 -1.22 -2.43
C LYS A 105 9.73 -0.68 -3.18
N GLU A 106 9.24 -1.42 -4.18
CA GLU A 106 8.03 -1.07 -4.92
C GLU A 106 6.76 -1.16 -4.07
N LEU A 107 6.67 -2.14 -3.18
CA LEU A 107 5.59 -2.23 -2.19
C LEU A 107 5.64 -1.05 -1.22
N GLU A 108 6.81 -0.73 -0.67
CA GLU A 108 6.98 0.41 0.25
C GLU A 108 6.55 1.74 -0.41
N ARG A 109 6.97 1.97 -1.66
CA ARG A 109 6.53 3.14 -2.45
C ARG A 109 5.01 3.19 -2.61
N ALA A 110 4.37 2.05 -2.87
CA ALA A 110 2.93 1.95 -3.01
C ALA A 110 2.19 2.24 -1.69
N GLU A 111 2.70 1.77 -0.56
CA GLU A 111 2.14 2.02 0.78
C GLU A 111 2.26 3.50 1.19
N VAL A 112 3.39 4.14 0.88
CA VAL A 112 3.58 5.59 1.06
C VAL A 112 2.57 6.37 0.22
N GLU A 113 2.37 5.98 -1.04
CA GLU A 113 1.43 6.67 -1.91
C GLU A 113 -0.03 6.46 -1.49
N LEU A 114 -0.39 5.26 -1.01
CA LEU A 114 -1.70 5.00 -0.41
C LEU A 114 -1.94 5.91 0.80
N THR A 115 -0.96 6.04 1.69
CA THR A 115 -1.05 6.91 2.87
C THR A 115 -1.27 8.37 2.47
N LYS A 116 -0.54 8.83 1.44
CA LYS A 116 -0.72 10.17 0.87
C LYS A 116 -2.13 10.37 0.30
N ARG A 117 -2.67 9.37 -0.43
CA ARG A 117 -4.03 9.41 -0.96
C ARG A 117 -5.09 9.46 0.13
N ARG A 118 -4.96 8.65 1.18
CA ARG A 118 -5.87 8.68 2.34
C ARG A 118 -5.87 10.03 3.04
N LYS A 119 -4.68 10.63 3.25
CA LYS A 119 -4.56 11.98 3.82
C LYS A 119 -5.24 13.06 2.95
N GLU A 120 -5.11 12.94 1.64
CA GLU A 120 -5.74 13.84 0.67
C GLU A 120 -7.27 13.73 0.63
N GLU A 121 -7.80 12.51 0.79
CA GLU A 121 -9.25 12.22 0.89
C GLU A 121 -9.81 12.76 2.21
N GLU A 122 -9.16 12.44 3.34
CA GLU A 122 -9.59 12.87 4.67
C GLU A 122 -9.63 14.40 4.80
N LYS A 123 -8.63 15.10 4.27
CA LYS A 123 -8.65 16.57 4.23
C LYS A 123 -9.89 17.11 3.51
N THR A 124 -10.27 16.48 2.40
CA THR A 124 -11.43 16.93 1.61
C THR A 124 -12.74 16.56 2.31
N ARG A 125 -12.76 15.42 3.02
CA ARG A 125 -13.88 15.00 3.87
C ARG A 125 -14.11 16.00 5.01
N LEU A 126 -13.06 16.45 5.69
CA LEU A 126 -13.14 17.46 6.75
C LEU A 126 -13.70 18.79 6.22
N HIS A 127 -13.20 19.28 5.08
CA HIS A 127 -13.75 20.50 4.47
C HIS A 127 -15.23 20.36 4.07
N LYS A 128 -15.67 19.16 3.65
CA LYS A 128 -17.09 18.89 3.39
C LYS A 128 -17.91 19.02 4.67
N GLU A 129 -17.43 18.45 5.76
CA GLU A 129 -18.09 18.50 7.07
C GLU A 129 -18.20 19.95 7.59
N GLU A 130 -17.14 20.73 7.49
CA GLU A 130 -17.12 22.16 7.82
C GLU A 130 -18.09 22.97 6.95
N TRP A 131 -18.06 22.74 5.63
CA TRP A 131 -18.97 23.43 4.72
C TRP A 131 -20.44 23.10 5.01
N MET A 132 -20.76 21.84 5.30
CA MET A 132 -22.13 21.43 5.64
C MET A 132 -22.59 22.12 6.93
N LYS A 133 -21.71 22.24 7.92
CA LYS A 133 -21.99 22.95 9.18
C LYS A 133 -22.29 24.43 8.93
N GLU A 134 -21.49 25.09 8.10
CA GLU A 134 -21.71 26.51 7.77
C GLU A 134 -22.94 26.72 6.89
N ALA A 135 -23.22 25.81 5.95
CA ALA A 135 -24.44 25.84 5.14
C ALA A 135 -25.71 25.72 6.00
N LEU A 136 -25.72 24.83 7.00
CA LEU A 136 -26.83 24.71 7.96
C LEU A 136 -27.00 25.97 8.82
N LYS A 137 -25.90 26.59 9.25
CA LYS A 137 -25.95 27.85 10.00
C LYS A 137 -26.44 29.02 9.14
N GLU A 138 -26.07 29.04 7.86
CA GLU A 138 -26.54 30.06 6.93
C GLU A 138 -28.04 29.92 6.68
N GLU A 139 -28.52 28.70 6.42
CA GLU A 139 -29.95 28.43 6.26
C GLU A 139 -30.74 28.89 7.49
N ALA A 140 -30.28 28.51 8.69
CA ALA A 140 -30.92 28.93 9.94
C ALA A 140 -30.95 30.47 10.12
N ARG A 141 -29.88 31.18 9.71
CA ARG A 141 -29.83 32.65 9.75
C ARG A 141 -30.78 33.29 8.72
N GLN A 142 -30.92 32.70 7.53
CA GLN A 142 -31.89 33.16 6.54
C GLN A 142 -33.32 32.91 7.03
N GLU A 143 -33.62 31.73 7.58
CA GLU A 143 -34.92 31.41 8.16
C GLU A 143 -35.30 32.37 9.31
N GLU A 144 -34.37 32.65 10.23
CA GLU A 144 -34.57 33.61 11.32
C GLU A 144 -34.86 35.02 10.79
N LYS A 145 -34.08 35.46 9.80
CA LYS A 145 -34.26 36.77 9.16
C LYS A 145 -35.63 36.89 8.47
N GLU A 146 -36.03 35.87 7.71
CA GLU A 146 -37.34 35.84 7.04
C GLU A 146 -38.48 35.80 8.08
N GLN A 147 -38.32 35.07 9.19
CA GLN A 147 -39.30 35.05 10.28
C GLN A 147 -39.46 36.43 10.94
N ASP A 148 -38.36 37.13 11.19
CA ASP A 148 -38.37 38.49 11.73
C ASP A 148 -39.02 39.49 10.76
N GLU A 149 -38.68 39.41 9.46
CA GLU A 149 -39.30 40.25 8.43
C GLU A 149 -40.81 39.99 8.33
N MET A 150 -41.23 38.72 8.30
CA MET A 150 -42.66 38.36 8.31
C MET A 150 -43.36 38.82 9.59
N GLY A 151 -42.72 38.66 10.75
CA GLY A 151 -43.23 39.13 12.04
C GLY A 151 -43.44 40.64 12.06
N GLN A 152 -42.47 41.40 11.55
CA GLN A 152 -42.58 42.86 11.41
C GLN A 152 -43.68 43.27 10.43
N LEU A 153 -43.79 42.61 9.28
CA LEU A 153 -44.85 42.89 8.29
C LEU A 153 -46.24 42.62 8.87
N LEU A 154 -46.43 41.49 9.56
CA LEU A 154 -47.70 41.17 10.22
C LEU A 154 -48.05 42.20 11.30
N HIS A 155 -47.07 42.66 12.07
CA HIS A 155 -47.28 43.73 13.07
C HIS A 155 -47.67 45.06 12.43
N GLN A 156 -47.01 45.44 11.33
CA GLN A 156 -47.33 46.64 10.56
C GLN A 156 -48.75 46.59 9.99
N LEU A 157 -49.15 45.45 9.43
CA LEU A 157 -50.51 45.23 8.91
C LEU A 157 -51.57 45.33 10.01
N HIS A 158 -51.32 44.76 11.20
CA HIS A 158 -52.24 44.89 12.33
C HIS A 158 -52.38 46.35 12.80
N LYS A 159 -51.27 47.09 12.91
CA LYS A 159 -51.28 48.52 13.26
C LYS A 159 -52.03 49.35 12.22
N GLN A 160 -51.88 49.04 10.93
CA GLN A 160 -52.60 49.74 9.87
C GLN A 160 -54.12 49.52 9.98
N LYS A 161 -54.56 48.27 10.21
CA LYS A 161 -55.98 47.97 10.45
C LYS A 161 -56.53 48.70 11.67
N GLN A 162 -55.81 48.75 12.79
CA GLN A 162 -56.27 49.50 13.98
C GLN A 162 -56.45 51.00 13.68
N ARG A 163 -55.53 51.59 12.90
CA ARG A 163 -55.63 52.99 12.46
C ARG A 163 -56.82 53.23 11.52
N GLU A 164 -57.09 52.30 10.61
CA GLU A 164 -58.21 52.38 9.66
C GLU A 164 -59.58 52.16 10.34
N SER A 165 -59.64 51.36 11.41
CA SER A 165 -60.86 51.10 12.19
C SER A 165 -61.25 52.21 13.15
N GLY A 166 -60.39 53.22 13.38
CA GLY A 166 -60.72 54.39 14.20
C GLY A 166 -60.91 54.11 15.71
N GLU A 167 -60.37 53.01 16.23
CA GLU A 167 -60.29 52.78 17.67
C GLU A 167 -58.97 53.34 18.20
N ASN A 168 -59.07 54.43 18.97
CA ASN A 168 -57.98 55.04 19.74
C ASN A 168 -57.80 54.33 21.08
#